data_AF-A0A258DU09-F1
#
_entry.id   AF-A0A258DU09-F1
#
_cell.length_a   1.000
_cell.length_b   1.000
_cell.length_c   1.000
_cell.angle_alpha   90.00
_cell.angle_beta   90.00
_cell.angle_gamma   90.00
#
_symmetry.space_group_name_H-M   'P 1'
#
loop_
_entity.id
_entity.type
_entity.pdbx_description
1 polymer ?
#
loop_
_entity_poly.entity_id
_entity_poly.type
_entity_poly.pdbx_seq_one_letter_code
_entity_poly.pdbx_strand_id
1 'polypeptide(L)'
;MRGEDLLAIREEKEASPSEKGIDFCNAGLMALAGAHALEVLERIGNDNIKGEFYLTDAVEIAQAQGLKAVATETVPEDVVGVNSRVQLAEAEAILQQRLRRAAMAGGATLVAPETVFLSADTRLGRDVVVAPNVVFGPGVRVADDVVIHAFCHLEGATLARGVTIGPYARLRPGTQLDEGVRIGNFVETKAAHLEAGVKVNRCPRPGAGPAGGEAGVGGGLPGKARQTRQAEGLKPSKRWPRRASAVRECVRRSDGPCAACVRCTC
;
A
#
# COMPACT_ATOMS: atom_id res chain seq x y z
N MET A 1 22.34 0.20 -28.08
CA MET A 1 23.47 1.04 -27.60
C MET A 1 24.71 0.78 -28.44
N ARG A 2 25.66 1.73 -28.50
CA ARG A 2 27.02 1.51 -29.05
C ARG A 2 28.02 1.90 -27.95
N GLY A 3 28.58 0.92 -27.26
CA GLY A 3 29.32 1.20 -26.02
C GLY A 3 28.40 1.85 -24.99
N GLU A 4 28.82 2.98 -24.43
CA GLU A 4 28.02 3.77 -23.46
C GLU A 4 26.96 4.67 -24.12
N ASP A 5 26.99 4.82 -25.45
CA ASP A 5 26.10 5.76 -26.14
C ASP A 5 24.73 5.11 -26.40
N LEU A 6 23.69 5.77 -25.88
CA LEU A 6 22.30 5.41 -26.14
C LEU A 6 21.90 5.98 -27.50
N LEU A 7 21.58 5.10 -28.45
CA LEU A 7 21.30 5.49 -29.84
C LEU A 7 19.85 5.95 -30.04
N ALA A 8 18.91 5.19 -29.46
CA ALA A 8 17.49 5.31 -29.66
C ALA A 8 16.76 4.53 -28.57
N ILE A 9 15.50 4.89 -28.33
CA ILE A 9 14.55 4.10 -27.55
C ILE A 9 13.40 3.75 -28.49
N ARG A 10 13.12 2.45 -28.65
CA ARG A 10 12.06 1.96 -29.55
C ARG A 10 10.87 1.48 -28.75
N GLU A 11 9.70 2.03 -29.05
CA GLU A 11 8.44 1.58 -28.46
C GLU A 11 8.09 0.16 -28.92
N GLU A 12 7.45 -0.62 -28.04
CA GLU A 12 7.15 -2.05 -28.28
C GLU A 12 6.38 -2.30 -29.60
N LYS A 13 5.51 -1.38 -30.00
CA LYS A 13 4.71 -1.51 -31.23
C LYS A 13 5.51 -1.24 -32.50
N GLU A 14 6.64 -0.55 -32.38
CA GLU A 14 7.46 -0.08 -33.50
C GLU A 14 8.78 -0.83 -33.58
N ALA A 15 9.18 -1.50 -32.50
CA ALA A 15 10.36 -2.34 -32.44
C ALA A 15 10.29 -3.50 -33.44
N SER A 16 11.36 -3.66 -34.23
CA SER A 16 11.60 -4.83 -35.07
C SER A 16 11.77 -6.10 -34.23
N PRO A 17 11.62 -7.31 -34.82
CA PRO A 17 11.85 -8.56 -34.09
C PRO A 17 13.23 -8.66 -33.43
N SER A 18 14.27 -8.06 -34.02
CA SER A 18 15.60 -7.98 -33.42
C SER A 18 15.65 -7.04 -32.23
N GLU A 19 14.95 -5.91 -32.28
CA GLU A 19 14.91 -4.93 -31.17
C GLU A 19 14.08 -5.45 -30.00
N LYS A 20 13.00 -6.20 -30.27
CA LYS A 20 12.21 -6.88 -29.22
C LYS A 20 12.99 -7.96 -28.46
N GLY A 21 14.14 -8.39 -28.99
CA GLY A 21 15.05 -9.29 -28.30
C GLY A 21 15.93 -8.59 -27.25
N ILE A 22 15.90 -7.25 -27.16
CA ILE A 22 16.67 -6.48 -26.19
C ILE A 22 15.95 -6.51 -24.84
N ASP A 23 16.66 -6.95 -23.79
CA ASP A 23 16.16 -7.04 -22.40
C ASP A 23 16.34 -5.74 -21.60
N PHE A 24 17.05 -4.77 -22.16
CA PHE A 24 17.23 -3.43 -21.58
C PHE A 24 16.06 -2.52 -21.96
N CYS A 25 15.15 -2.29 -21.02
CA CYS A 25 13.94 -1.50 -21.23
C CYS A 25 14.05 -0.06 -20.70
N ASN A 26 13.32 0.86 -21.34
CA ASN A 26 13.16 2.23 -20.84
C ASN A 26 12.27 2.27 -19.59
N ALA A 27 12.80 2.82 -18.50
CA ALA A 27 12.08 3.05 -17.25
C ALA A 27 11.09 4.24 -17.29
N GLY A 28 11.15 5.06 -18.35
CA GLY A 28 10.32 6.26 -18.50
C GLY A 28 10.83 7.49 -17.74
N LEU A 29 12.01 7.40 -17.13
CA LEU A 29 12.70 8.52 -16.50
C LEU A 29 13.77 9.08 -17.44
N MET A 30 13.75 10.39 -17.65
CA MET A 30 14.71 11.07 -18.52
C MET A 30 15.14 12.40 -17.91
N ALA A 31 16.43 12.71 -18.00
CA ALA A 31 16.99 14.00 -17.64
C ALA A 31 17.56 14.67 -18.89
N LEU A 32 17.08 15.88 -19.18
CA LEU A 32 17.53 16.69 -20.33
C LEU A 32 18.31 17.90 -19.81
N ALA A 33 19.43 18.21 -20.46
CA ALA A 33 20.18 19.43 -20.17
C ALA A 33 19.32 20.66 -20.52
N GLY A 34 19.06 21.53 -19.55
CA GLY A 34 18.11 22.65 -19.71
C GLY A 34 18.43 23.58 -20.89
N ALA A 35 19.72 23.75 -21.23
CA ALA A 35 20.16 24.55 -22.37
C ALA A 35 19.71 23.99 -23.74
N HIS A 36 19.45 22.68 -23.83
CA HIS A 36 19.07 21.99 -25.07
C HIS A 36 17.65 21.41 -25.03
N ALA A 37 17.03 21.35 -23.83
CA ALA A 37 15.77 20.64 -23.63
C ALA A 37 14.65 21.14 -24.56
N LEU A 38 14.43 22.46 -24.65
CA LEU A 38 13.35 23.02 -25.49
C LEU A 38 13.60 22.76 -26.98
N GLU A 39 14.84 22.95 -27.45
CA GLU A 39 15.19 22.69 -28.86
C GLU A 39 14.98 21.22 -29.24
N VAL A 40 15.33 20.29 -28.35
CA VAL A 40 15.12 18.85 -28.58
C VAL A 40 13.63 18.53 -28.60
N LEU A 41 12.85 19.06 -27.65
CA LEU A 41 11.41 18.79 -27.54
C LEU A 41 10.61 19.37 -28.72
N GLU A 42 10.95 20.56 -29.22
CA GLU A 42 10.27 21.19 -30.36
C GLU A 42 10.41 20.40 -31.67
N ARG A 43 11.45 19.57 -31.77
CA ARG A 43 11.71 18.73 -32.95
C ARG A 43 11.04 17.37 -32.88
N ILE A 44 10.43 17.00 -31.75
CA ILE A 44 9.70 15.75 -31.65
C ILE A 44 8.48 15.85 -32.57
N GLY A 45 8.40 14.91 -33.51
CA GLY A 45 7.27 14.76 -34.41
C GLY A 45 6.28 13.72 -33.90
N ASN A 46 5.28 13.43 -34.74
CA ASN A 46 4.28 12.41 -34.48
C ASN A 46 4.09 11.46 -35.66
N ASP A 47 5.12 11.32 -36.50
CA ASP A 47 5.13 10.38 -37.64
C ASP A 47 5.42 8.96 -37.15
N ASN A 48 4.45 8.40 -36.43
CA ASN A 48 4.54 7.09 -35.80
C ASN A 48 3.18 6.38 -35.82
N ILE A 49 3.14 5.10 -35.43
CA ILE A 49 1.95 4.23 -35.61
C ILE A 49 0.72 4.79 -34.87
N LYS A 50 0.92 5.54 -33.79
CA LYS A 50 -0.17 6.13 -33.01
C LYS A 50 -0.48 7.59 -33.36
N GLY A 51 0.41 8.29 -34.05
CA GLY A 51 0.28 9.73 -34.26
C GLY A 51 0.53 10.57 -33.01
N GLU A 52 1.32 10.07 -32.05
CA GLU A 52 1.61 10.71 -30.75
C GLU A 52 3.01 11.35 -30.73
N PHE A 53 3.27 12.29 -29.81
CA PHE A 53 4.62 12.82 -29.62
C PHE A 53 5.37 11.98 -28.59
N TYR A 54 6.27 11.10 -29.04
CA TYR A 54 7.02 10.22 -28.16
C TYR A 54 8.22 10.94 -27.55
N LEU A 55 8.22 11.08 -26.22
CA LEU A 55 9.38 11.64 -25.51
C LEU A 55 10.65 10.81 -25.74
N THR A 56 10.50 9.52 -26.05
CA THR A 56 11.60 8.60 -26.36
C THR A 56 12.39 9.00 -27.61
N ASP A 57 11.78 9.71 -28.57
CA ASP A 57 12.43 10.24 -29.77
C ASP A 57 13.47 11.33 -29.45
N ALA A 58 13.40 11.94 -28.26
CA ALA A 58 14.37 12.93 -27.81
C ALA A 58 15.81 12.41 -27.85
N VAL A 59 16.02 11.09 -27.64
CA VAL A 59 17.34 10.46 -27.68
C VAL A 59 17.94 10.53 -29.09
N GLU A 60 17.16 10.18 -30.11
CA GLU A 60 17.62 10.23 -31.50
C GLU A 60 17.81 11.65 -32.00
N ILE A 61 16.91 12.55 -31.62
CA ILE A 61 17.02 13.97 -31.94
C ILE A 61 18.29 14.56 -31.33
N ALA A 62 18.58 14.24 -30.07
CA ALA A 62 19.80 14.68 -29.40
C ALA A 62 21.06 14.13 -30.11
N GLN A 63 21.07 12.84 -30.44
CA GLN A 63 22.18 12.22 -31.18
C GLN A 63 22.38 12.85 -32.57
N ALA A 64 21.29 13.14 -33.29
CA ALA A 64 21.35 13.80 -34.59
C ALA A 64 21.89 15.24 -34.51
N GLN A 65 21.76 15.90 -33.36
CA GLN A 65 22.35 17.20 -33.07
C GLN A 65 23.80 17.12 -32.56
N GLY A 66 24.37 15.92 -32.44
CA GLY A 66 25.71 15.70 -31.89
C GLY A 66 25.78 15.85 -30.36
N LEU A 67 24.63 15.82 -29.67
CA LEU A 67 24.57 15.80 -28.21
C LEU A 67 24.78 14.37 -27.69
N LYS A 68 25.36 14.25 -26.49
CA LYS A 68 25.57 12.94 -25.85
C LYS A 68 24.31 12.47 -25.13
N ALA A 69 23.88 11.24 -25.42
CA ALA A 69 22.81 10.55 -24.70
C ALA A 69 23.35 9.27 -24.04
N VAL A 70 23.08 9.11 -22.74
CA VAL A 70 23.51 7.95 -21.94
C VAL A 70 22.33 7.34 -21.20
N ALA A 71 22.38 6.04 -20.93
CA ALA A 71 21.42 5.36 -20.08
C ALA A 71 22.08 4.97 -18.75
N THR A 72 21.27 4.92 -17.68
CA THR A 72 21.70 4.41 -16.37
C THR A 72 20.78 3.28 -15.98
N GLU A 73 21.37 2.16 -15.59
CA GLU A 73 20.62 0.98 -15.15
C GLU A 73 20.26 1.08 -13.67
N THR A 74 19.10 0.55 -13.33
CA THR A 74 18.64 0.40 -11.94
C THR A 74 17.89 -0.91 -11.78
N VAL A 75 17.63 -1.30 -10.54
CA VAL A 75 16.82 -2.49 -10.26
C VAL A 75 15.37 -2.27 -10.72
N PRO A 76 14.73 -3.27 -11.36
CA PRO A 76 13.37 -3.12 -11.89
C PRO A 76 12.35 -2.67 -10.84
N GLU A 77 12.50 -3.11 -9.60
CA GLU A 77 11.60 -2.79 -8.49
C GLU A 77 11.49 -1.28 -8.20
N ASP A 78 12.49 -0.48 -8.55
CA ASP A 78 12.50 0.98 -8.31
C ASP A 78 11.81 1.77 -9.42
N VAL A 79 11.54 1.14 -10.56
CA VAL A 79 11.03 1.78 -11.78
C VAL A 79 9.87 1.02 -12.42
N VAL A 80 9.17 0.18 -11.64
CA VAL A 80 8.01 -0.56 -12.12
C VAL A 80 6.90 0.40 -12.59
N GLY A 81 6.58 0.34 -13.88
CA GLY A 81 5.39 0.98 -14.43
C GLY A 81 4.11 0.18 -14.15
N VAL A 82 2.99 0.88 -13.96
CA VAL A 82 1.68 0.27 -13.68
C VAL A 82 0.68 0.66 -14.76
N ASN A 83 0.44 -0.24 -15.71
CA ASN A 83 -0.50 -0.08 -16.82
C ASN A 83 -1.72 -1.01 -16.71
N SER A 84 -1.76 -1.87 -15.69
CA SER A 84 -2.85 -2.83 -15.46
C SER A 84 -3.06 -3.10 -13.98
N ARG A 85 -4.21 -3.69 -13.64
CA ARG A 85 -4.52 -4.09 -12.25
C ARG A 85 -3.60 -5.21 -11.74
N VAL A 86 -3.06 -6.03 -12.64
CA VAL A 86 -2.09 -7.07 -12.28
C VAL A 86 -0.78 -6.41 -11.87
N GLN A 87 -0.27 -5.49 -12.68
CA GLN A 87 0.94 -4.72 -12.36
C GLN A 87 0.78 -3.86 -11.11
N LEU A 88 -0.44 -3.34 -10.84
CA LEU A 88 -0.71 -2.63 -9.60
C LEU A 88 -0.53 -3.53 -8.37
N ALA A 89 -1.00 -4.77 -8.44
CA ALA A 89 -0.83 -5.74 -7.36
C ALA A 89 0.63 -6.17 -7.19
N GLU A 90 1.39 -6.27 -8.29
CA GLU A 90 2.83 -6.54 -8.27
C GLU A 90 3.60 -5.39 -7.61
N ALA A 91 3.30 -4.14 -7.98
CA ALA A 91 3.90 -2.95 -7.37
C ALA A 91 3.57 -2.85 -5.86
N GLU A 92 2.33 -3.14 -5.47
CA GLU A 92 1.93 -3.18 -4.06
C GLU A 92 2.70 -4.27 -3.29
N ALA A 93 2.91 -5.45 -3.89
CA ALA A 93 3.67 -6.52 -3.26
C ALA A 93 5.13 -6.10 -2.97
N ILE A 94 5.77 -5.41 -3.91
CA ILE A 94 7.12 -4.84 -3.75
C ILE A 94 7.13 -3.84 -2.59
N LEU A 95 6.17 -2.89 -2.57
CA LEU A 95 6.06 -1.89 -1.51
C LEU A 95 5.83 -2.54 -0.14
N GLN A 96 4.90 -3.48 -0.02
CA GLN A 96 4.62 -4.18 1.23
C GLN A 96 5.86 -4.94 1.73
N GLN A 97 6.62 -5.57 0.84
CA GLN A 97 7.87 -6.22 1.22
C GLN A 97 8.88 -5.23 1.79
N ARG A 98 9.03 -4.06 1.17
CA ARG A 98 9.91 -2.96 1.66
C ARG A 98 9.46 -2.47 3.04
N LEU A 99 8.17 -2.19 3.22
CA LEU A 99 7.60 -1.72 4.49
C LEU A 99 7.80 -2.73 5.61
N ARG A 100 7.55 -4.02 5.35
CA ARG A 100 7.75 -5.11 6.35
C ARG A 100 9.22 -5.23 6.75
N ARG A 101 10.13 -5.20 5.78
CA ARG A 101 11.58 -5.23 6.04
C ARG A 101 12.01 -4.04 6.90
N ALA A 102 11.54 -2.83 6.56
CA ALA A 102 11.85 -1.62 7.32
C ALA A 102 11.28 -1.68 8.75
N ALA A 103 10.05 -2.15 8.93
CA ALA A 103 9.45 -2.34 10.25
C ALA A 103 10.23 -3.33 11.12
N MET A 104 10.64 -4.47 10.55
CA MET A 104 11.44 -5.46 11.28
C MET A 104 12.84 -4.95 11.61
N ALA A 105 13.49 -4.26 10.66
CA ALA A 105 14.77 -3.59 10.92
C ALA A 105 14.66 -2.49 12.00
N GLY A 106 13.49 -1.89 12.16
CA GLY A 106 13.17 -0.92 13.22
C GLY A 106 12.92 -1.54 14.61
N GLY A 107 12.89 -2.87 14.73
CA GLY A 107 12.72 -3.58 15.99
C GLY A 107 11.33 -4.20 16.22
N ALA A 108 10.44 -4.17 15.23
CA ALA A 108 9.16 -4.86 15.32
C ALA A 108 9.29 -6.35 14.97
N THR A 109 8.53 -7.21 15.66
CA THR A 109 8.36 -8.62 15.33
C THR A 109 7.07 -8.81 14.53
N LEU A 110 7.19 -9.21 13.26
CA LEU A 110 6.05 -9.64 12.45
C LEU A 110 6.03 -11.18 12.41
N VAL A 111 5.03 -11.82 13.03
CA VAL A 111 4.98 -13.29 13.19
C VAL A 111 4.86 -14.01 11.85
N ALA A 112 4.05 -13.47 10.94
CA ALA A 112 3.88 -13.95 9.57
C ALA A 112 3.87 -12.73 8.64
N PRO A 113 5.06 -12.15 8.31
CA PRO A 113 5.18 -10.85 7.66
C PRO A 113 4.34 -10.73 6.39
N GLU A 114 4.29 -11.79 5.58
CA GLU A 114 3.56 -11.86 4.31
C GLU A 114 2.05 -11.62 4.43
N THR A 115 1.50 -11.84 5.63
CA THR A 115 0.07 -11.65 5.92
C THR A 115 -0.26 -10.27 6.50
N VAL A 116 0.74 -9.48 6.89
CA VAL A 116 0.55 -8.17 7.51
C VAL A 116 0.54 -7.09 6.43
N PHE A 117 -0.47 -6.22 6.43
CA PHE A 117 -0.56 -5.10 5.49
C PHE A 117 -0.30 -3.79 6.22
N LEU A 118 0.67 -3.03 5.72
CA LEU A 118 1.09 -1.75 6.28
C LEU A 118 0.68 -0.60 5.37
N SER A 119 0.18 0.50 5.94
CA SER A 119 0.13 1.77 5.22
C SER A 119 1.51 2.41 5.19
N ALA A 120 1.82 3.20 4.17
CA ALA A 120 3.12 3.85 3.98
C ALA A 120 3.53 4.75 5.16
N ASP A 121 2.56 5.28 5.91
CA ASP A 121 2.79 6.15 7.07
C ASP A 121 2.71 5.42 8.43
N THR A 122 2.56 4.08 8.42
CA THR A 122 2.52 3.27 9.64
C THR A 122 3.82 3.42 10.42
N ARG A 123 3.71 3.71 11.72
CA ARG A 123 4.87 3.80 12.62
C ARG A 123 4.75 2.76 13.72
N LEU A 124 5.75 1.88 13.82
CA LEU A 124 5.88 0.88 14.88
C LEU A 124 7.11 1.21 15.74
N GLY A 125 6.94 1.12 17.06
CA GLY A 125 8.03 1.19 18.03
C GLY A 125 8.84 -0.10 18.10
N ARG A 126 9.71 -0.20 19.09
CA ARG A 126 10.53 -1.38 19.35
C ARG A 126 9.77 -2.43 20.13
N ASP A 127 10.13 -3.69 19.94
CA ASP A 127 9.56 -4.83 20.67
C ASP A 127 8.04 -4.95 20.50
N VAL A 128 7.50 -4.36 19.42
CA VAL A 128 6.11 -4.53 18.99
C VAL A 128 5.95 -5.91 18.38
N VAL A 129 4.97 -6.68 18.83
CA VAL A 129 4.63 -7.98 18.25
C VAL A 129 3.34 -7.88 17.46
N VAL A 130 3.42 -8.15 16.17
CA VAL A 130 2.28 -8.16 15.23
C VAL A 130 2.02 -9.60 14.79
N ALA A 131 0.86 -10.12 15.19
CA ALA A 131 0.39 -11.43 14.80
C ALA A 131 -0.13 -11.47 13.33
N PRO A 132 -0.45 -12.65 12.79
CA PRO A 132 -0.86 -12.78 11.39
C PRO A 132 -2.13 -12.02 11.02
N ASN A 133 -2.24 -11.62 9.75
CA ASN A 133 -3.43 -11.00 9.15
C ASN A 133 -3.87 -9.67 9.80
N VAL A 134 -2.93 -8.91 10.38
CA VAL A 134 -3.18 -7.56 10.86
C VAL A 134 -3.11 -6.56 9.71
N VAL A 135 -4.07 -5.64 9.65
CA VAL A 135 -4.14 -4.59 8.64
C VAL A 135 -4.01 -3.23 9.31
N PHE A 136 -3.02 -2.44 8.88
CA PHE A 136 -2.81 -1.06 9.27
C PHE A 136 -3.26 -0.15 8.13
N GLY A 137 -4.34 0.59 8.35
CA GLY A 137 -4.73 1.73 7.54
C GLY A 137 -3.88 2.97 7.85
N PRO A 138 -4.18 4.11 7.19
CA PRO A 138 -3.40 5.33 7.35
C PRO A 138 -3.38 5.86 8.79
N GLY A 139 -2.29 6.54 9.15
CA GLY A 139 -2.18 7.31 10.39
C GLY A 139 -2.04 6.50 11.67
N VAL A 140 -1.69 5.21 11.58
CA VAL A 140 -1.50 4.36 12.76
C VAL A 140 -0.10 4.57 13.37
N ARG A 141 -0.06 4.80 14.68
CA ARG A 141 1.17 4.99 15.46
C ARG A 141 1.16 4.05 16.65
N VAL A 142 2.19 3.23 16.77
CA VAL A 142 2.33 2.22 17.80
C VAL A 142 3.63 2.47 18.56
N ALA A 143 3.55 2.65 19.87
CA ALA A 143 4.72 2.78 20.74
C ALA A 143 5.38 1.41 21.01
N ASP A 144 6.40 1.40 21.88
CA ASP A 144 7.16 0.20 22.22
C ASP A 144 6.34 -0.83 23.01
N ASP A 145 6.79 -2.09 23.02
CA ASP A 145 6.22 -3.18 23.84
C ASP A 145 4.73 -3.47 23.60
N VAL A 146 4.20 -3.12 22.42
CA VAL A 146 2.78 -3.35 22.07
C VAL A 146 2.59 -4.74 21.47
N VAL A 147 1.51 -5.42 21.85
CA VAL A 147 1.12 -6.70 21.25
C VAL A 147 -0.19 -6.57 20.50
N ILE A 148 -0.17 -6.87 19.21
CA ILE A 148 -1.34 -6.84 18.33
C ILE A 148 -1.64 -8.26 17.86
N HIS A 149 -2.74 -8.83 18.35
CA HIS A 149 -3.17 -10.18 18.01
C HIS A 149 -3.81 -10.24 16.62
N ALA A 150 -3.99 -11.47 16.13
CA ALA A 150 -4.34 -11.73 14.74
C ALA A 150 -5.67 -11.10 14.32
N PHE A 151 -5.80 -10.81 13.02
CA PHE A 151 -7.03 -10.30 12.39
C PHE A 151 -7.51 -8.95 12.93
N CYS A 152 -6.64 -8.15 13.53
CA CYS A 152 -6.97 -6.78 13.91
C CYS A 152 -6.88 -5.83 12.72
N HIS A 153 -7.73 -4.81 12.71
CA HIS A 153 -7.69 -3.72 11.75
C HIS A 153 -7.61 -2.38 12.49
N LEU A 154 -6.54 -1.64 12.26
CA LEU A 154 -6.28 -0.35 12.89
C LEU A 154 -6.23 0.74 11.82
N GLU A 155 -6.89 1.87 12.05
CA GLU A 155 -6.87 3.03 11.16
C GLU A 155 -6.89 4.30 12.02
N GLY A 156 -5.95 5.22 11.80
CA GLY A 156 -5.86 6.49 12.54
C GLY A 156 -5.83 6.32 14.07
N ALA A 157 -5.20 5.25 14.56
CA ALA A 157 -5.11 4.90 15.98
C ALA A 157 -3.71 5.20 16.53
N THR A 158 -3.66 5.70 17.77
CA THR A 158 -2.40 5.91 18.51
C THR A 158 -2.38 5.00 19.73
N LEU A 159 -1.35 4.16 19.83
CA LEU A 159 -1.19 3.18 20.90
C LEU A 159 0.06 3.53 21.73
N ALA A 160 -0.11 3.71 23.04
CA ALA A 160 1.00 3.89 23.96
C ALA A 160 1.67 2.55 24.32
N ARG A 161 2.72 2.63 25.16
CA ARG A 161 3.56 1.49 25.54
C ARG A 161 2.73 0.38 26.19
N GLY A 162 3.08 -0.88 25.94
CA GLY A 162 2.51 -2.02 26.66
C GLY A 162 1.03 -2.31 26.35
N VAL A 163 0.46 -1.66 25.34
CA VAL A 163 -0.92 -1.91 24.90
C VAL A 163 -1.06 -3.32 24.33
N THR A 164 -2.17 -3.99 24.60
CA THR A 164 -2.50 -5.30 24.02
C THR A 164 -3.83 -5.22 23.29
N ILE A 165 -3.89 -5.68 22.04
CA ILE A 165 -5.09 -5.59 21.19
C ILE A 165 -5.50 -6.95 20.64
N GLY A 166 -6.79 -7.25 20.73
CA GLY A 166 -7.46 -8.30 19.98
C GLY A 166 -7.40 -9.69 20.63
N PRO A 167 -7.59 -10.75 19.84
CA PRO A 167 -7.70 -10.79 18.37
C PRO A 167 -9.00 -10.19 17.82
N TYR A 168 -9.12 -9.97 16.50
CA TYR A 168 -10.34 -9.47 15.83
C TYR A 168 -10.85 -8.10 16.33
N ALA A 169 -9.97 -7.22 16.80
CA ALA A 169 -10.35 -5.87 17.20
C ALA A 169 -10.34 -4.92 15.99
N ARG A 170 -11.20 -3.90 16.02
CA ARG A 170 -11.25 -2.82 15.03
C ARG A 170 -11.06 -1.48 15.69
N LEU A 171 -9.94 -0.81 15.44
CA LEU A 171 -9.69 0.55 15.92
C LEU A 171 -9.89 1.53 14.79
N ARG A 172 -10.86 2.44 14.93
CA ARG A 172 -11.17 3.46 13.93
C ARG A 172 -10.46 4.78 14.22
N PRO A 173 -10.45 5.70 13.23
CA PRO A 173 -9.75 6.97 13.38
C PRO A 173 -10.12 7.74 14.66
N GLY A 174 -9.09 8.34 15.27
CA GLY A 174 -9.21 9.09 16.52
C GLY A 174 -9.20 8.22 17.78
N THR A 175 -8.89 6.93 17.66
CA THR A 175 -8.68 6.07 18.83
C THR A 175 -7.32 6.37 19.47
N GLN A 176 -7.29 6.63 20.77
CA GLN A 176 -6.08 6.85 21.57
C GLN A 176 -6.12 5.89 22.76
N LEU A 177 -5.12 5.01 22.85
CA LEU A 177 -5.00 4.05 23.95
C LEU A 177 -3.75 4.38 24.76
N ASP A 178 -3.94 4.72 26.03
CA ASP A 178 -2.84 5.00 26.95
C ASP A 178 -2.14 3.71 27.42
N GLU A 179 -1.10 3.88 28.24
CA GLU A 179 -0.19 2.82 28.63
C GLU A 179 -0.92 1.62 29.26
N GLY A 180 -0.55 0.41 28.82
CA GLY A 180 -1.08 -0.84 29.37
C GLY A 180 -2.56 -1.12 29.10
N VAL A 181 -3.24 -0.34 28.26
CA VAL A 181 -4.63 -0.61 27.86
C VAL A 181 -4.74 -1.97 27.17
N ARG A 182 -5.81 -2.71 27.49
CA ARG A 182 -6.13 -4.00 26.87
C ARG A 182 -7.46 -3.94 26.15
N ILE A 183 -7.41 -4.17 24.84
CA ILE A 183 -8.59 -4.36 24.00
C ILE A 183 -8.76 -5.86 23.75
N GLY A 184 -9.87 -6.41 24.20
CA GLY A 184 -10.23 -7.81 24.00
C GLY A 184 -10.74 -8.10 22.59
N ASN A 185 -11.27 -9.30 22.42
CA ASN A 185 -11.71 -9.79 21.14
C ASN A 185 -13.04 -9.18 20.65
N PHE A 186 -13.14 -8.91 19.34
CA PHE A 186 -14.35 -8.34 18.70
C PHE A 186 -14.80 -6.98 19.29
N VAL A 187 -13.85 -6.20 19.77
CA VAL A 187 -14.09 -4.83 20.24
C VAL A 187 -13.87 -3.86 19.09
N GLU A 188 -14.79 -2.91 18.91
CA GLU A 188 -14.63 -1.78 18.01
C GLU A 188 -14.52 -0.47 18.82
N THR A 189 -13.54 0.37 18.50
CA THR A 189 -13.42 1.73 19.05
C THR A 189 -13.52 2.77 17.94
N LYS A 190 -14.06 3.95 18.25
CA LYS A 190 -14.15 5.10 17.35
C LYS A 190 -14.06 6.38 18.15
N ALA A 191 -13.12 7.27 17.79
CA ALA A 191 -12.92 8.56 18.46
C ALA A 191 -12.96 8.44 20.00
N ALA A 192 -12.25 7.43 20.52
CA ALA A 192 -12.26 7.07 21.92
C ALA A 192 -10.86 7.22 22.50
N HIS A 193 -10.78 7.82 23.68
CA HIS A 193 -9.57 7.85 24.50
C HIS A 193 -9.78 6.92 25.69
N LEU A 194 -8.93 5.91 25.82
CA LEU A 194 -8.90 5.01 26.97
C LEU A 194 -7.68 5.31 27.82
N GLU A 195 -7.93 5.64 29.09
CA GLU A 195 -6.91 5.93 30.09
C GLU A 195 -6.06 4.71 30.43
N ALA A 196 -4.89 4.94 31.03
CA ALA A 196 -3.91 3.91 31.32
C ALA A 196 -4.51 2.73 32.12
N GLY A 197 -4.16 1.51 31.74
CA GLY A 197 -4.57 0.26 32.39
C GLY A 197 -6.03 -0.16 32.16
N VAL A 198 -6.83 0.60 31.40
CA VAL A 198 -8.22 0.23 31.08
C VAL A 198 -8.26 -1.10 30.31
N LYS A 199 -9.17 -1.98 30.72
CA LYS A 199 -9.46 -3.27 30.04
C LYS A 199 -10.86 -3.23 29.44
N VAL A 200 -10.96 -3.37 28.12
CA VAL A 200 -12.23 -3.49 27.40
C VAL A 200 -12.35 -4.91 26.88
N ASN A 201 -13.04 -5.76 27.63
CA ASN A 201 -13.31 -7.13 27.25
C ASN A 201 -14.72 -7.25 26.64
N ARG A 202 -14.91 -8.18 25.71
CA ARG A 202 -16.25 -8.51 25.22
C ARG A 202 -17.07 -9.20 26.32
N CYS A 203 -18.37 -8.93 26.32
CA CYS A 203 -19.38 -9.56 27.18
C CYS A 203 -19.17 -11.10 27.27
N PRO A 204 -19.23 -11.71 28.47
CA PRO A 204 -19.18 -13.16 28.61
C PRO A 204 -20.34 -13.81 27.85
N ARG A 205 -20.14 -15.03 27.34
CA ARG A 205 -21.27 -15.90 26.99
C ARG A 205 -22.24 -15.99 28.19
N PRO A 206 -23.56 -16.09 27.96
CA PRO A 206 -24.47 -16.56 28.99
C PRO A 206 -24.09 -18.01 29.33
N GLY A 207 -23.48 -18.25 30.50
CA GLY A 207 -23.16 -19.61 30.95
C GLY A 207 -21.90 -19.79 31.81
N ALA A 208 -21.13 -18.75 32.12
CA ALA A 208 -20.03 -18.86 33.08
C ALA A 208 -20.40 -18.18 34.40
N GLY A 209 -20.31 -18.93 35.50
CA GLY A 209 -20.54 -18.46 36.87
C GLY A 209 -19.63 -17.31 37.30
N PRO A 210 -19.81 -16.79 38.53
CA PRO A 210 -19.35 -15.46 38.90
C PRO A 210 -17.83 -15.32 38.79
N ALA A 211 -17.38 -14.43 37.90
CA ALA A 211 -16.00 -13.96 37.85
C ALA A 211 -15.84 -12.84 38.89
N GLY A 212 -15.04 -13.09 39.92
CA GLY A 212 -14.71 -12.12 40.95
C GLY A 212 -13.81 -11.01 40.45
N GLY A 213 -14.07 -9.79 40.92
CA GLY A 213 -13.06 -8.83 41.34
C GLY A 213 -12.12 -8.23 40.30
N GLU A 214 -12.58 -7.80 39.13
CA GLU A 214 -11.97 -6.69 38.37
C GLU A 214 -12.97 -6.23 37.30
N ALA A 215 -13.38 -4.96 37.37
CA ALA A 215 -14.51 -4.43 36.60
C ALA A 215 -14.23 -4.42 35.09
N GLY A 216 -14.73 -5.44 34.39
CA GLY A 216 -14.84 -5.45 32.93
C GLY A 216 -16.03 -4.58 32.50
N VAL A 217 -15.79 -3.64 31.58
CA VAL A 217 -16.86 -2.82 30.99
C VAL A 217 -17.65 -3.70 30.01
N GLY A 218 -18.72 -4.32 30.52
CA GLY A 218 -19.76 -4.95 29.70
C GLY A 218 -20.55 -3.88 28.93
N GLY A 219 -21.07 -4.24 27.75
CA GLY A 219 -21.73 -3.33 26.81
C GLY A 219 -22.71 -2.36 27.47
N GLY A 220 -22.35 -1.07 27.45
CA GLY A 220 -23.01 0.01 28.18
C GLY A 220 -22.00 0.71 29.07
N LEU A 221 -21.48 1.86 28.63
CA LEU A 221 -20.49 2.66 29.36
C LEU A 221 -21.14 3.32 30.60
N PRO A 222 -20.63 3.06 31.83
CA PRO A 222 -20.54 4.14 32.79
C PRO A 222 -19.12 4.30 33.37
N GLY A 223 -18.69 5.56 33.49
CA GLY A 223 -17.59 6.03 34.36
C GLY A 223 -16.17 5.88 33.80
N LYS A 224 -15.57 6.99 33.35
CA LYS A 224 -14.17 7.17 32.88
C LYS A 224 -13.82 6.75 31.44
N ALA A 225 -14.80 6.74 30.53
CA ALA A 225 -14.52 6.86 29.10
C ALA A 225 -15.10 8.19 28.63
N ARG A 226 -14.25 9.17 28.26
CA ARG A 226 -14.72 10.44 27.71
C ARG A 226 -15.01 10.25 26.22
N GLN A 227 -16.19 9.72 25.91
CA GLN A 227 -16.68 9.67 24.53
C GLN A 227 -17.17 11.08 24.16
N THR A 228 -16.46 11.79 23.29
CA THR A 228 -16.97 13.06 22.74
C THR A 228 -18.19 12.75 21.87
N ARG A 229 -19.39 13.00 22.40
CA ARG A 229 -20.64 12.92 21.62
C ARG A 229 -20.58 14.00 20.52
N GLN A 230 -20.42 13.59 19.27
CA GLN A 230 -20.91 14.35 18.13
C GLN A 230 -22.11 13.59 17.57
N ALA A 231 -23.30 14.14 17.78
CA ALA A 231 -24.47 13.78 17.01
C ALA A 231 -25.27 15.06 16.78
N GLU A 232 -25.40 15.45 15.51
CA GLU A 232 -26.67 15.92 14.97
C GLU A 232 -26.69 15.88 13.44
N GLY A 233 -27.74 15.25 12.90
CA GLY A 233 -28.31 15.58 11.60
C GLY A 233 -27.90 14.71 10.41
N LEU A 234 -28.62 13.61 10.16
CA LEU A 234 -29.01 13.22 8.79
C LEU A 234 -30.22 12.25 8.83
N LYS A 235 -31.34 12.72 8.26
CA LYS A 235 -32.61 11.99 8.06
C LYS A 235 -32.44 10.85 7.04
N PRO A 236 -33.24 9.77 7.12
CA PRO A 236 -33.13 8.64 6.21
C PRO A 236 -33.83 8.95 4.88
N SER A 237 -33.14 8.81 3.75
CA SER A 237 -33.79 8.85 2.43
C SER A 237 -33.31 7.73 1.50
N LYS A 238 -34.31 6.90 1.15
CA LYS A 238 -34.62 6.29 -0.15
C LYS A 238 -33.63 5.30 -0.82
N ARG A 239 -34.08 4.03 -0.79
CA ARG A 239 -34.29 3.11 -1.93
C ARG A 239 -33.16 2.95 -2.96
N TRP A 240 -32.48 1.81 -2.90
CA TRP A 240 -31.64 1.28 -3.99
C TRP A 240 -32.49 0.48 -5.01
N PRO A 241 -32.36 0.70 -6.32
CA PRO A 241 -32.84 -0.24 -7.32
C PRO A 241 -31.77 -1.29 -7.64
N ARG A 242 -32.19 -2.56 -7.61
CA ARG A 242 -31.47 -3.72 -8.14
C ARG A 242 -31.34 -3.59 -9.66
N ARG A 243 -30.15 -3.82 -10.20
CA ARG A 243 -29.96 -4.44 -11.52
C ARG A 243 -28.80 -5.41 -11.47
N ALA A 244 -29.15 -6.68 -11.58
CA ALA A 244 -28.26 -7.75 -11.99
C ALA A 244 -28.20 -7.76 -13.51
N SER A 245 -27.01 -7.90 -14.07
CA SER A 245 -26.82 -8.39 -15.44
C SER A 245 -25.55 -9.22 -15.48
N ALA A 246 -25.76 -10.48 -15.83
CA ALA A 246 -24.75 -11.51 -15.97
C ALA A 246 -23.80 -11.20 -17.13
N VAL A 247 -22.53 -11.59 -16.96
CA VAL A 247 -21.68 -12.03 -18.08
C VAL A 247 -21.05 -13.34 -17.65
N ARG A 248 -21.41 -14.40 -18.38
CA ARG A 248 -20.78 -15.73 -18.38
C ARG A 248 -19.66 -15.74 -19.42
N GLU A 249 -18.85 -16.80 -19.33
CA GLU A 249 -17.85 -17.30 -20.30
C GLU A 249 -16.51 -16.57 -20.32
N CYS A 250 -15.35 -17.24 -20.47
CA CYS A 250 -15.06 -18.64 -20.77
C CYS A 250 -13.66 -18.98 -20.23
N VAL A 251 -13.50 -20.16 -19.63
CA VAL A 251 -12.20 -20.73 -19.25
C VAL A 251 -11.72 -21.64 -20.38
N ARG A 252 -10.52 -21.39 -20.92
CA ARG A 252 -9.61 -22.44 -21.41
C ARG A 252 -8.16 -21.94 -21.51
N ARG A 253 -7.25 -22.85 -21.14
CA ARG A 253 -5.77 -22.77 -20.96
C ARG A 253 -5.01 -22.68 -22.30
N SER A 254 -3.77 -22.14 -22.28
CA SER A 254 -2.50 -22.87 -22.58
C SER A 254 -1.28 -21.94 -22.80
N ASP A 255 -0.18 -22.24 -22.08
CA ASP A 255 1.26 -22.24 -22.44
C ASP A 255 2.08 -21.00 -22.91
N GLY A 256 2.99 -20.54 -22.02
CA GLY A 256 4.36 -19.96 -22.24
C GLY A 256 4.52 -18.47 -22.67
N PRO A 257 5.72 -17.81 -22.60
CA PRO A 257 6.87 -17.89 -21.68
C PRO A 257 7.24 -16.53 -20.97
N CYS A 258 8.21 -16.59 -20.05
CA CYS A 258 9.10 -15.54 -19.50
C CYS A 258 8.51 -14.29 -18.80
N ALA A 259 8.66 -14.27 -17.46
CA ALA A 259 8.43 -13.12 -16.60
C ALA A 259 9.64 -12.17 -16.62
N ALA A 260 9.58 -11.14 -17.45
CA ALA A 260 10.29 -9.85 -17.31
C ALA A 260 10.06 -9.05 -18.60
N CYS A 261 8.81 -8.71 -18.89
CA CYS A 261 8.49 -7.80 -19.98
C CYS A 261 7.65 -6.69 -19.37
N VAL A 262 8.33 -5.63 -18.93
CA VAL A 262 7.69 -4.39 -18.53
C VAL A 262 7.05 -3.82 -19.79
N ARG A 263 5.79 -4.21 -20.03
CA ARG A 263 4.96 -3.63 -21.08
C ARG A 263 4.70 -2.18 -20.70
N CYS A 264 5.63 -1.30 -21.08
CA CYS A 264 5.40 0.12 -21.18
C CYS A 264 4.57 0.32 -22.45
N THR A 265 3.25 0.17 -22.31
CA THR A 265 2.31 0.67 -23.31
C THR A 265 1.71 1.93 -22.71
N CYS A 266 2.25 3.08 -23.12
CA CYS A 266 1.43 4.28 -23.21
C CYS A 266 0.22 4.00 -24.12
#